data_AF-A0A1S2N3B3-F1
#
_entry.id   AF-A0A1S2N3B3-F1
#
_cell.length_a   1.000
_cell.length_b   1.000
_cell.length_c   1.000
_cell.angle_alpha   90.00
_cell.angle_beta   90.00
_cell.angle_gamma   90.00
#
_symmetry.space_group_name_H-M   'P 1'
#
loop_
_entity.id
_entity.type
_entity.pdbx_description
1 polymer ?
#
loop_
_entity_poly.entity_id
_entity_poly.type
_entity_poly.pdbx_seq_one_letter_code
_entity_poly.pdbx_strand_id
1 'polypeptide(L)'
;MPRKTPIFPGPRTARGAVLAVLLSGADQAGAEPLRGRVTLAAIVRALKRKYHWPIDTTSFPSNAADGRATWATVYSLPQDVIDAALDAKGRDWLKSTHP
;
A
#
# COMPACT_ATOMS: atom_id res chain seq x y z
N MET A 1 -17.21 16.20 1.41
CA MET A 1 -16.56 15.51 2.55
C MET A 1 -15.11 15.96 2.58
N PRO A 2 -14.60 16.63 3.63
CA PRO A 2 -13.18 16.97 3.69
C PRO A 2 -12.38 15.66 3.71
N ARG A 3 -11.54 15.44 2.69
CA ARG A 3 -10.57 14.33 2.68
C ARG A 3 -9.67 14.55 3.90
N LYS A 4 -9.80 13.67 4.89
CA LYS A 4 -8.92 13.69 6.06
C LYS A 4 -7.48 13.54 5.57
N THR A 5 -6.58 14.36 6.10
CA THR A 5 -5.16 14.30 5.73
C THR A 5 -4.60 12.91 6.05
N PRO A 6 -3.92 12.25 5.11
CA PRO A 6 -3.30 10.97 5.36
C PRO A 6 -2.27 11.05 6.49
N ILE A 7 -2.22 10.02 7.32
CA ILE A 7 -1.31 9.94 8.46
C ILE A 7 -0.24 8.89 8.16
N PHE A 8 1.03 9.24 8.30
CA PHE A 8 2.12 8.28 8.14
C PHE A 8 2.14 7.30 9.32
N PRO A 9 2.07 5.98 9.08
CA PRO A 9 2.29 4.97 10.12
C PRO A 9 3.75 4.96 10.56
N GLY A 10 4.04 4.26 11.67
CA GLY A 10 5.42 4.08 12.11
C GLY A 10 6.27 3.43 11.00
N PRO A 11 7.45 4.01 10.64
CA PRO A 11 8.22 3.59 9.47
C PRO A 11 8.68 2.13 9.59
N ARG A 12 9.11 1.69 10.78
CA ARG A 12 9.58 0.32 11.02
C ARG A 12 8.47 -0.70 11.30
N THR A 13 7.29 -0.51 10.72
CA THR A 13 6.15 -1.44 10.87
C THR A 13 5.79 -2.07 9.53
N ALA A 14 5.11 -3.23 9.53
CA ALA A 14 4.60 -3.84 8.30
C ALA A 14 3.71 -2.88 7.48
N ARG A 15 2.99 -1.98 8.16
CA ARG A 15 2.17 -0.94 7.51
C ARG A 15 3.04 0.13 6.85
N GLY A 16 4.12 0.53 7.51
CA GLY A 16 5.12 1.45 6.98
C GLY A 16 5.82 0.86 5.76
N ALA A 17 6.24 -0.40 5.82
CA ALA A 17 6.85 -1.09 4.68
C ALA A 17 5.91 -1.12 3.45
N VAL A 18 4.64 -1.51 3.64
CA VAL A 18 3.66 -1.50 2.54
C VAL A 18 3.43 -0.09 1.99
N LEU A 19 3.25 0.90 2.87
CA LEU A 19 3.06 2.29 2.42
C LEU A 19 4.29 2.83 1.67
N ALA A 20 5.50 2.49 2.09
CA ALA A 20 6.72 2.93 1.42
C ALA A 20 6.82 2.41 -0.02
N VAL A 21 6.39 1.17 -0.26
CA VAL A 21 6.35 0.65 -1.64
C VAL A 21 5.29 1.36 -2.47
N LEU A 22 4.10 1.58 -1.92
CA LEU A 22 3.04 2.34 -2.61
C LEU A 22 3.48 3.78 -2.94
N LEU A 23 4.20 4.45 -2.03
CA LEU A 23 4.75 5.79 -2.24
C LEU A 23 5.91 5.82 -3.24
N SER A 24 6.53 4.69 -3.51
CA SER A 24 7.56 4.56 -4.56
C SER A 24 6.94 4.41 -5.96
N GLY A 25 5.61 4.47 -6.07
CA GLY A 25 4.87 4.25 -7.32
C GLY A 25 4.80 2.79 -7.75
N ALA A 26 5.25 1.87 -6.89
CA ALA A 26 5.22 0.44 -7.18
C ALA A 26 3.90 -0.18 -6.69
N ASP A 27 3.29 -0.93 -7.59
CA ASP A 27 2.09 -1.72 -7.32
C ASP A 27 2.39 -2.87 -6.36
N GLN A 28 1.52 -3.05 -5.36
CA GLN A 28 1.59 -4.17 -4.43
C GLN A 28 0.62 -5.27 -4.86
N ALA A 29 1.16 -6.37 -5.38
CA ALA A 29 0.39 -7.55 -5.77
C ALA A 29 0.12 -8.45 -4.56
N GLY A 30 -1.15 -8.62 -4.21
CA GLY A 30 -1.62 -9.53 -3.17
C GLY A 30 -1.70 -10.98 -3.65
N ALA A 31 -0.57 -11.56 -4.10
CA ALA A 31 -0.46 -13.01 -4.22
C ALA A 31 0.08 -13.52 -2.87
N GLU A 32 -0.81 -13.93 -1.96
CA GLU A 32 -0.41 -14.46 -0.65
C GLU A 32 0.21 -15.86 -0.76
N PRO A 33 1.09 -16.27 0.19
CA PRO A 33 1.07 -15.90 1.60
C PRO A 33 2.23 -14.98 2.02
N LEU A 34 1.88 -13.81 2.57
CA LEU A 34 2.76 -13.13 3.50
C LEU A 34 2.89 -14.06 4.71
N ARG A 35 4.07 -14.64 4.94
CA ARG A 35 4.32 -15.44 6.15
C ARG A 35 4.14 -14.54 7.38
N GLY A 36 2.98 -14.62 8.03
CA GLY A 36 2.63 -13.88 9.23
C GLY A 36 1.13 -13.88 9.52
N ARG A 37 0.71 -13.44 10.73
CA ARG A 37 -0.72 -13.34 11.12
C ARG A 37 -1.48 -12.21 10.41
N VAL A 38 -0.82 -11.35 9.62
CA VAL A 38 -1.41 -10.14 9.04
C VAL A 38 -1.20 -10.15 7.53
N THR A 39 -2.32 -10.18 6.81
CA THR A 39 -2.37 -10.18 5.34
C THR A 39 -2.19 -8.79 4.75
N LEU A 40 -1.83 -8.71 3.46
CA LEU A 40 -1.68 -7.43 2.74
C LEU A 40 -3.01 -6.67 2.75
N ALA A 41 -4.11 -7.39 2.52
CA ALA A 41 -5.45 -6.84 2.59
C ALA A 41 -5.78 -6.23 3.97
N ALA A 42 -5.35 -6.87 5.07
CA ALA A 42 -5.52 -6.33 6.41
C ALA A 42 -4.70 -5.05 6.64
N ILE A 43 -3.47 -5.00 6.13
CA ILE A 43 -2.61 -3.80 6.18
C ILE A 43 -3.26 -2.66 5.39
N VAL A 44 -3.66 -2.91 4.14
CA VAL A 44 -4.32 -1.92 3.27
C VAL A 44 -5.61 -1.43 3.91
N ARG A 45 -6.43 -2.32 4.49
CA ARG A 45 -7.64 -1.94 5.22
C ARG A 45 -7.33 -1.01 6.39
N ALA A 46 -6.26 -1.27 7.14
CA ALA A 46 -5.82 -0.39 8.22
C ALA A 46 -5.34 0.96 7.68
N LEU A 47 -4.58 0.99 6.58
CA LEU A 47 -4.13 2.23 5.93
C LEU A 47 -5.31 3.10 5.48
N LYS A 48 -6.33 2.51 4.86
CA LYS A 48 -7.57 3.21 4.46
C LYS A 48 -8.35 3.74 5.67
N ARG A 49 -8.59 2.90 6.68
CA ARG A 49 -9.49 3.22 7.79
C ARG A 49 -8.85 4.07 8.88
N LYS A 50 -7.66 3.68 9.35
CA LYS A 50 -6.98 4.30 10.50
C LYS A 50 -6.06 5.46 10.08
N TYR A 51 -5.46 5.36 8.91
CA TYR A 51 -4.45 6.31 8.43
C TYR A 51 -4.94 7.17 7.27
N HIS A 52 -6.20 7.01 6.84
CA HIS A 52 -6.87 7.83 5.84
C HIS A 52 -6.19 7.87 4.45
N TRP A 53 -5.44 6.81 4.09
CA TRP A 53 -4.82 6.72 2.77
C TRP A 53 -5.83 6.33 1.69
N PRO A 54 -5.95 7.10 0.60
CA PRO A 54 -6.84 6.80 -0.53
C PRO A 54 -6.20 5.78 -1.48
N ILE A 55 -6.06 4.53 -1.03
CA ILE A 55 -5.47 3.44 -1.81
C ILE A 55 -6.53 2.89 -2.79
N ASP A 56 -6.19 2.78 -4.06
CA ASP A 56 -7.00 2.09 -5.05
C ASP A 56 -6.84 0.57 -4.96
N THR A 57 -7.83 -0.16 -5.46
CA THR A 57 -7.81 -1.62 -5.41
C THR A 57 -8.39 -2.15 -6.71
N THR A 58 -7.54 -2.80 -7.50
CA THR A 58 -7.91 -3.31 -8.80
C THR A 58 -7.66 -4.81 -8.80
N SER A 59 -8.72 -5.57 -9.07
CA SER A 59 -8.63 -7.02 -9.22
C SER A 59 -8.84 -7.38 -10.68
N PHE A 60 -7.91 -8.14 -11.25
CA PHE A 60 -7.99 -8.62 -12.63
C PHE A 60 -7.78 -10.13 -12.69
N PRO A 61 -8.40 -10.81 -13.66
CA PRO A 61 -8.14 -12.22 -13.89
C PRO A 61 -6.66 -12.40 -14.22
N SER A 62 -6.02 -13.33 -13.53
CA SER A 62 -4.63 -13.71 -13.73
C SER A 62 -4.55 -15.22 -13.80
N ASN A 63 -3.53 -15.78 -14.43
CA ASN A 63 -3.36 -17.23 -14.49
C ASN A 63 -2.26 -17.63 -13.51
N ALA A 64 -2.55 -18.62 -12.67
CA ALA A 64 -1.52 -19.25 -11.86
C ALA A 64 -0.52 -19.95 -12.78
N ALA A 65 0.71 -20.19 -12.32
CA ALA A 65 1.73 -20.91 -13.09
C ALA A 65 1.27 -22.32 -13.55
N ASP A 66 0.27 -22.90 -12.86
CA ASP A 66 -0.39 -24.18 -13.17
C ASP A 66 -1.55 -24.06 -14.19
N GLY A 67 -1.78 -22.88 -14.79
CA GLY A 67 -2.84 -22.66 -15.77
C GLY A 67 -4.25 -22.46 -15.20
N ARG A 68 -4.40 -22.44 -13.87
CA ARG A 68 -5.68 -22.16 -13.20
C ARG A 68 -6.01 -20.67 -13.26
N ALA A 69 -7.27 -20.36 -13.58
CA ALA A 69 -7.81 -19.02 -13.43
C ALA A 69 -7.73 -18.59 -11.97
N THR A 70 -6.96 -17.55 -11.69
CA THR A 70 -6.84 -16.89 -10.40
C THR A 70 -7.18 -15.40 -10.55
N TRP A 71 -7.25 -14.69 -9.44
CA TRP A 71 -7.46 -13.24 -9.43
C TRP A 71 -6.24 -12.59 -8.81
N ALA A 72 -5.58 -11.70 -9.54
CA ALA A 72 -4.55 -10.84 -8.99
C ALA A 72 -5.21 -9.58 -8.46
N THR A 73 -5.00 -9.28 -7.18
CA THR A 73 -5.42 -8.01 -6.58
C THR A 73 -4.20 -7.12 -6.41
N VAL A 74 -4.27 -5.93 -7.00
CA VAL A 74 -3.23 -4.92 -6.93
C VAL A 74 -3.74 -3.72 -6.13
N TYR A 75 -2.85 -3.19 -5.30
CA TYR A 75 -3.07 -1.97 -4.54
C TYR A 75 -2.11 -0.89 -5.02
N SER A 76 -2.65 0.30 -5.27
CA SER A 76 -1.91 1.45 -5.79
C SER A 76 -2.36 2.75 -5.12
N LEU A 77 -1.53 3.78 -5.19
CA LEU A 77 -1.91 5.14 -4.80
C LEU A 77 -2.08 6.00 -6.06
N PRO A 78 -3.07 6.90 -6.11
CA PRO A 78 -3.13 7.90 -7.17
C PRO A 78 -1.86 8.74 -7.20
N GLN A 79 -1.34 9.05 -8.39
CA GLN A 79 -0.10 9.81 -8.55
C GLN A 79 -0.14 11.16 -7.81
N ASP A 80 -1.25 11.91 -7.91
CA ASP A 80 -1.51 13.15 -7.16
C ASP A 80 -1.32 13.00 -5.64
N VAL A 81 -1.71 11.85 -5.09
CA VAL A 81 -1.58 11.56 -3.65
C VAL A 81 -0.14 11.26 -3.30
N ILE A 82 0.58 10.56 -4.17
CA ILE A 82 2.01 10.28 -3.99
C ILE A 82 2.77 11.61 -3.98
N ASP A 83 2.57 12.45 -4.99
CA ASP A 83 3.23 13.75 -5.11
C ASP A 83 2.94 14.65 -3.88
N ALA A 84 1.66 14.78 -3.49
CA ALA A 84 1.28 15.55 -2.31
C ALA A 84 1.87 14.99 -1.00
N ALA A 85 1.94 13.66 -0.87
CA ALA A 85 2.53 13.01 0.30
C ALA A 85 4.04 13.21 0.37
N LEU A 86 4.74 13.07 -0.76
CA LEU A 86 6.18 13.26 -0.88
C LEU A 86 6.60 14.71 -0.63
N ASP A 87 5.83 15.68 -1.12
CA ASP A 87 6.05 17.10 -0.92
C ASP A 87 5.90 17.51 0.55
N ALA A 88 4.86 16.99 1.23
CA ALA A 88 4.60 17.35 2.62
C ALA A 88 5.69 16.89 3.60
N LYS A 89 5.86 15.57 3.76
CA LYS A 89 6.85 14.94 4.68
C LYS A 89 7.28 13.53 4.25
N GLY A 90 6.75 13.01 3.14
CA GLY A 90 6.93 11.63 2.72
C GLY A 90 8.38 11.30 2.39
N ARG A 91 9.16 12.25 1.85
CA ARG A 91 10.59 12.03 1.54
C ARG A 91 11.44 11.76 2.78
N ASP A 92 11.24 12.52 3.86
CA ASP A 92 11.94 12.34 5.13
C ASP A 92 11.51 11.04 5.83
N TRP A 93 10.19 10.78 5.81
CA TRP A 93 9.64 9.55 6.35
C TRP A 93 10.16 8.30 5.61
N LEU A 94 10.26 8.32 4.29
CA LEU A 94 10.81 7.22 3.49
C LEU A 94 12.26 6.90 3.87
N LYS A 95 13.10 7.92 4.07
CA LYS A 95 14.49 7.74 4.56
C LYS A 95 14.53 7.07 5.93
N SER A 96 13.55 7.34 6.79
CA SER A 96 13.44 6.69 8.09
C SER A 96 12.95 5.23 8.02
N THR A 97 12.46 4.80 6.85
CA THR A 97 11.88 3.48 6.60
C THR A 97 12.92 2.48 6.06
N HIS A 98 13.91 2.97 5.30
CA HIS A 98 15.09 2.22 4.84
C HIS A 98 16.36 2.84 5.45
N PRO A 99 16.90 2.30 6.57
CA PRO A 99 18.20 2.70 7.09
C PRO A 99 19.35 2.21 6.21
#